data_AF-A0A2E8YTY6-F1
#
_entry.id   AF-A0A2E8YTY6-F1
#
_cell.length_a   1.000
_cell.length_b   1.000
_cell.length_c   1.000
_cell.angle_alpha   90.00
_cell.angle_beta   90.00
_cell.angle_gamma   90.00
#
_symmetry.space_group_name_H-M   'P 1'
#
loop_
_entity.id
_entity.type
_entity.pdbx_description
1 polymer ?
#
loop_
_entity_poly.entity_id
_entity_poly.type
_entity_poly.pdbx_seq_one_letter_code
_entity_poly.pdbx_strand_id
1 'polypeptide(L)'
;MGDAEIIPIGTRGRQGRGSGQRPSSAARNLAGPSRPRREEPADAPTEAEDTAPEQSADEVAEQVADPAAGQPTVAERAAASRGDSPVVDLAGALPTSDTRVRERHPLRGIPVGDWLSAFQRAAKEVFGEQWEPRLAEFLAFLRRRVTGEYVVDDFGFDAEVTERFFIAALRPIAEKWFRVEVRGVENIPTEGGALVVSNHSGTVPVDGLMTMVSVHDATGRHLRALGADLVFQMPFVSTMARKGGATLACNEDAERMLRQGELVGVWPEGFKGIGKPYSERYKLQRFGRGGFVSAALRTGVPIVPLSVVGAEEIYPLVGNIPALARLLGVPYIPITPLFPLLGPLGLVPLPSKWLMEFGEPVRTDEYDDGAADDPMLVFDVTDQVRESIQQTLYSLLMQRRSVFG
;
A
#
# COMPACT_ATOMS: atom_id res chain seq x y z
N MET A 1 -27.58 13.93 -68.27
CA MET A 1 -26.38 14.77 -68.42
C MET A 1 -25.62 14.69 -67.11
N GLY A 2 -24.32 14.40 -67.14
CA GLY A 2 -23.45 14.41 -65.95
C GLY A 2 -23.52 13.13 -65.11
N ASP A 3 -22.71 12.14 -65.46
CA ASP A 3 -22.34 11.05 -64.57
C ASP A 3 -21.32 11.53 -63.53
N ALA A 4 -21.29 10.89 -62.35
CA ALA A 4 -20.24 11.06 -61.35
C ALA A 4 -19.88 9.69 -60.74
N GLU A 5 -18.71 9.19 -61.11
CA GLU A 5 -18.22 7.83 -60.92
C GLU A 5 -17.90 7.46 -59.45
N ILE A 6 -18.18 6.23 -59.04
CA ILE A 6 -17.79 5.69 -57.72
C ILE A 6 -16.39 5.06 -57.83
N ILE A 7 -15.40 5.62 -57.12
CA ILE A 7 -14.04 5.07 -57.03
C ILE A 7 -13.76 4.58 -55.60
N PRO A 8 -13.62 3.26 -55.35
CA PRO A 8 -13.34 2.72 -54.02
C PRO A 8 -11.83 2.69 -53.70
N ILE A 9 -11.37 3.54 -52.78
CA ILE A 9 -9.99 3.50 -52.30
C ILE A 9 -9.85 2.44 -51.20
N GLY A 10 -9.43 1.23 -51.59
CA GLY A 10 -9.10 0.14 -50.68
C GLY A 10 -7.82 -0.59 -51.09
N THR A 11 -6.66 -0.13 -50.64
CA THR A 11 -5.36 -0.80 -50.88
C THR A 11 -4.88 -1.53 -49.63
N ARG A 12 -4.73 -2.86 -49.75
CA ARG A 12 -4.41 -3.78 -48.65
C ARG A 12 -2.93 -3.67 -48.23
N GLY A 13 -2.62 -2.77 -47.31
CA GLY A 13 -1.31 -2.72 -46.64
C GLY A 13 -1.11 -3.93 -45.71
N ARG A 14 -0.19 -4.82 -46.05
CA ARG A 14 0.18 -5.98 -45.22
C ARG A 14 1.00 -5.50 -44.00
N GLN A 15 0.67 -5.96 -42.79
CA GLN A 15 1.42 -5.56 -41.58
C GLN A 15 2.90 -5.95 -41.69
N GLY A 16 3.78 -4.95 -41.73
CA GLY A 16 5.23 -5.15 -41.77
C GLY A 16 5.78 -5.51 -40.39
N ARG A 17 6.34 -6.72 -40.24
CA ARG A 17 7.13 -7.09 -39.06
C ARG A 17 8.45 -6.32 -39.04
N GLY A 18 8.47 -5.17 -38.37
CA GLY A 18 9.70 -4.40 -38.14
C GLY A 18 10.62 -5.10 -37.15
N SER A 19 11.58 -5.89 -37.62
CA SER A 19 12.67 -6.39 -36.79
C SER A 19 13.57 -5.23 -36.35
N GLY A 20 13.59 -4.96 -35.05
CA GLY A 20 14.27 -3.79 -34.49
C GLY A 20 15.78 -3.82 -34.67
N GLN A 21 16.31 -2.97 -35.56
CA GLN A 21 17.72 -2.53 -35.53
C GLN A 21 18.03 -1.28 -36.39
N ARG A 22 17.16 -0.89 -37.35
CA ARG A 22 17.32 0.36 -38.13
C ARG A 22 15.97 1.04 -38.41
N PRO A 23 15.76 2.33 -38.04
CA PRO A 23 14.56 3.08 -38.40
C PRO A 23 14.58 3.53 -39.88
N SER A 24 13.41 3.90 -40.41
CA SER A 24 13.23 4.31 -41.80
C SER A 24 13.86 5.67 -42.12
N SER A 25 13.98 6.01 -43.42
CA SER A 25 14.54 7.29 -43.90
C SER A 25 13.80 8.51 -43.33
N ALA A 26 12.46 8.48 -43.29
CA ALA A 26 11.65 9.58 -42.79
C ALA A 26 11.97 9.99 -41.34
N ALA A 27 12.35 9.03 -40.49
CA ALA A 27 12.67 9.30 -39.08
C ALA A 27 14.02 9.99 -38.86
N ARG A 28 14.92 10.03 -39.85
CA ARG A 28 16.25 10.65 -39.72
C ARG A 28 16.27 12.16 -39.93
N ASN A 29 15.31 12.71 -40.66
CA ASN A 29 15.27 14.14 -41.01
C ASN A 29 14.59 15.02 -39.96
N LEU A 30 14.21 14.46 -38.80
CA LEU A 30 13.60 15.18 -37.67
C LEU A 30 14.57 15.42 -36.51
N ALA A 31 15.81 14.95 -36.60
CA ALA A 31 16.87 15.24 -35.63
C ALA A 31 17.72 16.43 -36.10
N GLY A 32 17.74 17.51 -35.30
CA GLY A 32 18.56 18.69 -35.58
C GLY A 32 20.08 18.42 -35.48
N PRO A 33 20.93 19.28 -36.07
CA PRO A 33 22.36 19.03 -36.16
C PRO A 33 23.07 19.08 -34.81
N SER A 34 23.82 18.02 -34.49
CA SER A 34 24.67 17.93 -33.30
C SER A 34 25.78 18.97 -33.30
N ARG A 35 26.03 19.61 -32.15
CA ARG A 35 27.22 20.45 -31.94
C ARG A 35 28.51 19.62 -32.06
N PRO A 36 29.59 20.14 -32.66
CA PRO A 36 30.89 19.46 -32.69
C PRO A 36 31.52 19.39 -31.29
N ARG A 37 32.44 18.44 -31.10
CA ARG A 37 33.30 18.36 -29.91
C ARG A 37 34.24 19.57 -29.85
N ARG A 38 34.65 19.92 -28.64
CA ARG A 38 35.72 20.90 -28.36
C ARG A 38 37.01 20.12 -28.08
N GLU A 39 38.11 20.53 -28.68
CA GLU A 39 39.44 19.94 -28.47
C GLU A 39 40.16 20.59 -27.29
N GLU A 40 41.08 19.86 -26.67
CA GLU A 40 41.91 20.32 -25.55
C GLU A 40 43.26 20.87 -26.05
N PRO A 41 43.76 22.00 -25.51
CA PRO A 41 45.15 22.42 -25.66
C PRO A 41 46.02 21.82 -24.54
N ALA A 42 47.33 21.66 -24.81
CA ALA A 42 48.31 21.11 -23.86
C ALA A 42 49.36 22.16 -23.45
N ASP A 43 49.97 21.92 -22.27
CA ASP A 43 51.18 22.56 -21.70
C ASP A 43 51.14 24.10 -21.47
N ALA A 44 51.76 24.70 -20.44
CA ALA A 44 52.42 24.27 -19.19
C ALA A 44 52.67 25.58 -18.36
N PRO A 45 53.36 25.61 -17.20
CA PRO A 45 53.80 24.55 -16.29
C PRO A 45 53.17 24.67 -14.89
N THR A 46 53.68 23.92 -13.91
CA THR A 46 53.33 24.05 -12.48
C THR A 46 54.61 24.30 -11.67
N GLU A 47 54.65 25.37 -10.89
CA GLU A 47 55.72 25.62 -9.90
C GLU A 47 55.43 24.86 -8.60
N ALA A 48 56.47 24.61 -7.80
CA ALA A 48 56.40 23.75 -6.62
C ALA A 48 57.00 24.41 -5.38
N GLU A 49 56.24 24.37 -4.28
CA GLU A 49 56.66 24.45 -2.87
C GLU A 49 55.55 23.70 -2.10
N ASP A 50 55.73 22.62 -1.34
CA ASP A 50 56.80 22.07 -0.48
C ASP A 50 56.46 22.22 1.03
N THR A 51 57.06 21.36 1.87
CA THR A 51 56.96 21.26 3.33
C THR A 51 55.63 20.78 3.93
N ALA A 52 55.62 19.49 4.29
CA ALA A 52 55.26 19.13 5.67
C ALA A 52 56.47 19.43 6.58
N PRO A 53 56.29 19.44 7.91
CA PRO A 53 56.88 18.29 8.62
C PRO A 53 56.04 17.76 9.79
N GLU A 54 56.45 16.58 10.26
CA GLU A 54 56.13 16.05 11.58
C GLU A 54 56.76 16.93 12.69
N GLN A 55 56.27 16.83 13.93
CA GLN A 55 57.10 16.21 14.98
C GLN A 55 56.36 15.89 16.29
N SER A 56 57.04 15.05 17.07
CA SER A 56 56.63 14.30 18.25
C SER A 56 56.89 15.01 19.58
N ALA A 57 56.09 14.63 20.58
CA ALA A 57 56.47 14.32 21.98
C ALA A 57 57.15 15.37 22.91
N ASP A 58 56.59 15.44 24.12
CA ASP A 58 57.26 15.43 25.43
C ASP A 58 56.34 14.57 26.36
N GLU A 59 56.77 13.57 27.14
CA GLU A 59 57.64 13.58 28.34
C GLU A 59 56.92 14.05 29.64
N VAL A 60 57.05 13.42 30.83
CA VAL A 60 57.65 12.11 31.21
C VAL A 60 57.15 11.61 32.58
N ALA A 61 57.06 10.27 32.77
CA ALA A 61 57.03 9.50 34.05
C ALA A 61 55.95 9.82 35.14
N GLU A 62 55.76 9.12 36.28
CA GLU A 62 56.38 7.95 36.97
C GLU A 62 55.27 7.35 37.93
N GLN A 63 55.28 6.15 38.56
CA GLN A 63 56.14 4.95 38.62
C GLN A 63 55.28 3.68 38.97
N VAL A 64 55.65 2.51 38.43
CA VAL A 64 55.57 1.12 38.98
C VAL A 64 54.44 0.68 39.95
N ALA A 65 53.70 -0.38 39.56
CA ALA A 65 53.75 -1.73 40.17
C ALA A 65 53.05 -2.78 39.27
N ASP A 66 53.68 -3.95 39.05
CA ASP A 66 53.21 -5.02 38.12
C ASP A 66 53.26 -6.42 38.82
N PRO A 67 53.20 -7.63 38.19
CA PRO A 67 52.02 -8.48 38.37
C PRO A 67 52.31 -9.97 38.72
N ALA A 68 51.24 -10.76 38.88
CA ALA A 68 51.13 -12.17 38.47
C ALA A 68 49.62 -12.54 38.42
N ALA A 69 49.03 -13.13 37.38
CA ALA A 69 49.34 -14.40 36.71
C ALA A 69 49.25 -15.63 37.64
N GLY A 70 48.58 -16.73 37.31
CA GLY A 70 47.79 -17.06 36.12
C GLY A 70 47.17 -18.46 36.26
N GLN A 71 46.25 -18.86 35.37
CA GLN A 71 45.68 -20.22 35.37
C GLN A 71 46.74 -21.27 34.97
N PRO A 72 46.53 -22.55 35.33
CA PRO A 72 46.35 -23.50 34.23
C PRO A 72 45.24 -24.54 34.44
N THR A 73 45.07 -25.34 33.38
CA THR A 73 43.94 -26.21 33.06
C THR A 73 44.22 -27.72 33.22
N VAL A 74 43.15 -28.52 33.15
CA VAL A 74 43.10 -29.89 32.57
C VAL A 74 43.62 -31.08 33.41
N ALA A 75 42.64 -31.95 33.72
CA ALA A 75 42.63 -33.42 33.72
C ALA A 75 43.59 -34.30 34.56
N GLU A 76 42.93 -35.31 35.16
CA GLU A 76 43.37 -36.71 35.27
C GLU A 76 44.61 -37.07 36.11
N ARG A 77 44.36 -37.60 37.31
CA ARG A 77 44.74 -39.00 37.63
C ARG A 77 44.03 -39.57 38.86
N ALA A 78 43.88 -40.89 38.87
CA ALA A 78 43.46 -41.68 40.03
C ALA A 78 44.57 -41.69 41.13
N ALA A 79 44.36 -42.13 42.38
CA ALA A 79 43.41 -43.14 42.84
C ALA A 79 43.16 -43.14 44.37
N ALA A 80 42.17 -43.94 44.76
CA ALA A 80 42.07 -44.66 46.05
C ALA A 80 41.94 -43.87 47.38
N SER A 81 40.70 -43.85 47.88
CA SER A 81 40.41 -44.46 49.19
C SER A 81 39.19 -45.39 49.06
N ARG A 82 39.11 -46.41 49.93
CA ARG A 82 38.01 -47.41 49.95
C ARG A 82 37.13 -47.14 51.16
N GLY A 83 35.81 -47.33 51.07
CA GLY A 83 34.93 -47.05 52.22
C GLY A 83 33.45 -47.35 52.02
N ASP A 84 33.13 -48.62 51.73
CA ASP A 84 31.80 -49.25 51.82
C ASP A 84 30.62 -48.71 50.98
N SER A 85 29.70 -49.61 50.62
CA SER A 85 28.42 -49.30 49.99
C SER A 85 27.47 -50.50 50.17
N PRO A 86 26.24 -50.31 50.71
CA PRO A 86 25.31 -51.42 50.88
C PRO A 86 24.78 -51.87 49.52
N VAL A 87 24.92 -53.17 49.23
CA VAL A 87 24.31 -53.80 48.05
C VAL A 87 22.80 -53.89 48.24
N VAL A 88 22.03 -53.50 47.23
CA VAL A 88 20.60 -53.82 47.11
C VAL A 88 20.38 -54.55 45.80
N ASP A 89 19.75 -55.73 45.88
CA ASP A 89 19.61 -56.65 44.76
C ASP A 89 18.58 -56.17 43.73
N LEU A 90 18.79 -56.52 42.46
CA LEU A 90 18.08 -55.97 41.30
C LEU A 90 17.24 -57.05 40.60
N ALA A 91 16.37 -57.70 41.39
CA ALA A 91 15.56 -58.83 40.96
C ALA A 91 14.07 -58.72 41.35
N GLY A 92 13.23 -58.36 40.37
CA GLY A 92 11.89 -58.97 40.24
C GLY A 92 10.72 -58.43 41.10
N ALA A 93 10.35 -57.16 40.96
CA ALA A 93 8.97 -56.72 41.24
C ALA A 93 8.56 -55.50 40.38
N LEU A 94 7.93 -55.73 39.23
CA LEU A 94 7.25 -54.66 38.49
C LEU A 94 5.94 -54.30 39.20
N PRO A 95 5.71 -53.03 39.60
CA PRO A 95 4.41 -52.63 40.11
C PRO A 95 3.39 -52.70 38.95
N THR A 96 2.42 -53.61 39.07
CA THR A 96 1.33 -53.75 38.11
C THR A 96 0.42 -52.52 38.19
N SER A 97 0.74 -51.52 37.37
CA SER A 97 -0.08 -50.33 37.18
C SER A 97 -1.44 -50.76 36.62
N ASP A 98 -2.44 -50.86 37.51
CA ASP A 98 -3.82 -51.26 37.21
C ASP A 98 -4.42 -50.28 36.18
N THR A 99 -4.20 -50.61 34.92
CA THR A 99 -4.50 -49.74 33.78
C THR A 99 -5.97 -49.91 33.45
N ARG A 100 -6.80 -49.37 34.35
CA ARG A 100 -8.26 -49.33 34.19
C ARG A 100 -8.59 -48.48 32.98
N VAL A 101 -8.75 -49.17 31.84
CA VAL A 101 -9.42 -48.66 30.65
C VAL A 101 -10.84 -48.32 31.09
N ARG A 102 -11.02 -47.08 31.56
CA ARG A 102 -12.29 -46.56 32.01
C ARG A 102 -13.11 -46.30 30.76
N GLU A 103 -13.92 -47.28 30.38
CA GLU A 103 -14.82 -47.17 29.22
C GLU A 103 -15.56 -45.84 29.29
N ARG A 104 -15.26 -44.94 28.36
CA ARG A 104 -16.08 -43.75 28.14
C ARG A 104 -17.36 -44.25 27.47
N HIS A 105 -18.37 -44.53 28.29
CA HIS A 105 -19.74 -44.69 27.80
C HIS A 105 -20.04 -43.58 26.78
N PRO A 106 -20.78 -43.88 25.70
CA PRO A 106 -21.14 -42.89 24.69
C PRO A 106 -21.80 -41.68 25.38
N LEU A 107 -21.42 -40.49 24.92
CA LEU A 107 -21.74 -39.21 25.56
C LEU A 107 -23.22 -39.13 25.94
N ARG A 108 -23.54 -39.26 27.24
CA ARG A 108 -24.80 -38.73 27.79
C ARG A 108 -24.82 -37.26 27.40
N GLY A 109 -25.89 -36.84 26.72
CA GLY A 109 -25.99 -35.51 26.13
C GLY A 109 -25.63 -34.43 27.15
N ILE A 110 -24.69 -33.56 26.77
CA ILE A 110 -24.24 -32.43 27.59
C ILE A 110 -25.49 -31.67 28.08
N PRO A 111 -25.65 -31.44 29.41
CA PRO A 111 -26.79 -30.74 29.95
C PRO A 111 -27.05 -29.40 29.25
N VAL A 112 -28.33 -29.07 29.02
CA VAL A 112 -28.70 -27.83 28.30
C VAL A 112 -28.18 -26.57 29.02
N GLY A 113 -28.04 -26.61 30.35
CA GLY A 113 -27.40 -25.54 31.13
C GLY A 113 -25.89 -25.41 30.90
N ASP A 114 -25.18 -26.49 30.59
CA ASP A 114 -23.75 -26.47 30.26
C ASP A 114 -23.54 -25.92 28.84
N TRP A 115 -24.40 -26.31 27.89
CA TRP A 115 -24.47 -25.66 26.57
C TRP A 115 -24.78 -24.17 26.67
N LEU A 116 -25.79 -23.79 27.46
CA LEU A 116 -26.21 -22.39 27.61
C LEU A 116 -25.11 -21.55 28.27
N SER A 117 -24.46 -22.05 29.31
CA SER A 117 -23.36 -21.32 29.98
C SER A 117 -22.08 -21.28 29.15
N ALA A 118 -21.77 -22.32 28.36
CA ALA A 118 -20.69 -22.28 27.37
C ALA A 118 -20.99 -21.25 26.26
N PHE A 119 -22.22 -21.21 25.74
CA PHE A 119 -22.65 -20.23 24.76
C PHE A 119 -22.61 -18.80 25.31
N GLN A 120 -23.11 -18.56 26.54
CA GLN A 120 -23.05 -17.26 27.19
C GLN A 120 -21.60 -16.78 27.42
N ARG A 121 -20.67 -17.69 27.77
CA ARG A 121 -19.24 -17.35 27.88
C ARG A 121 -18.65 -16.97 26.53
N ALA A 122 -18.85 -17.78 25.49
CA ALA A 122 -18.37 -17.48 24.14
C ALA A 122 -18.98 -16.17 23.59
N ALA A 123 -20.26 -15.92 23.86
CA ALA A 123 -20.92 -14.68 23.45
C ALA A 123 -20.39 -13.46 24.22
N LYS A 124 -20.11 -13.56 25.52
CA LYS A 124 -19.41 -12.51 26.28
C LYS A 124 -17.97 -12.29 25.82
N GLU A 125 -17.27 -13.33 25.39
CA GLU A 125 -15.91 -13.25 24.87
C GLU A 125 -15.86 -12.56 23.50
N VAL A 126 -16.81 -12.85 22.61
CA VAL A 126 -16.88 -12.24 21.26
C VAL A 126 -17.55 -10.85 21.26
N PHE A 127 -18.62 -10.65 22.04
CA PHE A 127 -19.43 -9.42 22.01
C PHE A 127 -19.29 -8.54 23.26
N GLY A 128 -18.53 -8.93 24.28
CA GLY A 128 -18.33 -8.20 25.53
C GLY A 128 -19.50 -8.33 26.52
N GLU A 129 -19.48 -7.58 27.61
CA GLU A 129 -20.52 -7.67 28.67
C GLU A 129 -21.95 -7.38 28.16
N GLN A 130 -22.10 -6.50 27.17
CA GLN A 130 -23.37 -6.22 26.48
C GLN A 130 -23.64 -7.20 25.31
N TRP A 131 -23.35 -8.49 25.50
CA TRP A 131 -23.48 -9.49 24.44
C TRP A 131 -24.90 -9.66 23.91
N GLU A 132 -25.93 -9.54 24.76
CA GLU A 132 -27.34 -9.78 24.39
C GLU A 132 -27.84 -8.81 23.30
N PRO A 133 -27.77 -7.46 23.46
CA PRO A 133 -28.19 -6.53 22.41
C PRO A 133 -27.29 -6.63 21.16
N ARG A 134 -25.97 -6.81 21.32
CA ARG A 134 -25.04 -6.93 20.18
C ARG A 134 -25.28 -8.19 19.36
N LEU A 135 -25.59 -9.31 20.02
CA LEU A 135 -26.01 -10.55 19.36
C LEU A 135 -27.38 -10.37 18.68
N ALA A 136 -28.33 -9.66 19.30
CA ALA A 136 -29.62 -9.36 18.68
C ALA A 136 -29.47 -8.47 17.43
N GLU A 137 -28.61 -7.45 17.47
CA GLU A 137 -28.26 -6.61 16.32
C GLU A 137 -27.59 -7.42 15.19
N PHE A 138 -26.67 -8.33 15.55
CA PHE A 138 -25.99 -9.22 14.60
C PHE A 138 -26.94 -10.26 13.99
N LEU A 139 -27.85 -10.84 14.77
CA LEU A 139 -28.89 -11.76 14.28
C LEU A 139 -29.93 -11.02 13.42
N ALA A 140 -30.27 -9.77 13.75
CA ALA A 140 -31.14 -8.93 12.91
C ALA A 140 -30.46 -8.55 11.59
N PHE A 141 -29.15 -8.28 11.61
CA PHE A 141 -28.33 -8.11 10.41
C PHE A 141 -28.31 -9.40 9.56
N LEU A 142 -27.95 -10.55 10.15
CA LEU A 142 -27.93 -11.83 9.43
C LEU A 142 -29.31 -12.18 8.85
N ARG A 143 -30.40 -11.94 9.60
CA ARG A 143 -31.77 -12.07 9.10
C ARG A 143 -31.95 -11.23 7.84
N ARG A 144 -31.69 -9.92 7.88
CA ARG A 144 -31.83 -9.04 6.71
C ARG A 144 -31.04 -9.55 5.50
N ARG A 145 -29.82 -10.06 5.73
CA ARG A 145 -28.98 -10.61 4.66
C ARG A 145 -29.50 -11.94 4.09
N VAL A 146 -30.17 -12.76 4.89
CA VAL A 146 -30.81 -14.01 4.45
C VAL A 146 -32.17 -13.76 3.79
N THR A 147 -32.93 -12.74 4.21
CA THR A 147 -34.24 -12.40 3.61
C THR A 147 -34.15 -11.47 2.39
N GLY A 148 -32.98 -10.91 2.10
CA GLY A 148 -32.80 -9.92 1.03
C GLY A 148 -33.21 -8.49 1.39
N GLU A 149 -33.50 -8.23 2.67
CA GLU A 149 -33.85 -6.91 3.22
C GLU A 149 -32.59 -6.03 3.39
N TYR A 150 -31.77 -5.87 2.35
CA TYR A 150 -30.58 -5.00 2.35
C TYR A 150 -30.39 -4.31 1.00
N VAL A 151 -29.81 -3.10 1.03
CA VAL A 151 -29.54 -2.30 -0.16
C VAL A 151 -28.09 -2.51 -0.61
N VAL A 152 -27.90 -2.64 -1.93
CA VAL A 152 -26.62 -2.57 -2.63
C VAL A 152 -26.84 -1.67 -3.85
N ASP A 153 -25.87 -0.82 -4.19
CA ASP A 153 -25.99 0.08 -5.33
C ASP A 153 -25.67 -0.57 -6.70
N ASP A 154 -25.84 0.19 -7.78
CA ASP A 154 -25.58 -0.25 -9.16
C ASP A 154 -24.14 -0.74 -9.43
N PHE A 155 -23.19 -0.43 -8.54
CA PHE A 155 -21.76 -0.74 -8.68
C PHE A 155 -21.33 -1.95 -7.82
N GLY A 156 -22.14 -2.28 -6.80
CA GLY A 156 -21.95 -3.39 -5.87
C GLY A 156 -21.58 -2.97 -4.44
N PHE A 157 -21.71 -1.68 -4.08
CA PHE A 157 -21.37 -1.13 -2.76
C PHE A 157 -22.42 -1.47 -1.69
N ASP A 158 -21.94 -1.76 -0.50
CA ASP A 158 -22.70 -2.32 0.61
C ASP A 158 -22.32 -1.57 1.89
N ALA A 159 -22.92 -0.39 2.11
CA ALA A 159 -22.55 0.54 3.19
C ALA A 159 -22.56 -0.11 4.58
N GLU A 160 -23.63 -0.81 4.92
CA GLU A 160 -23.76 -1.49 6.23
C GLU A 160 -22.69 -2.58 6.43
N VAL A 161 -22.21 -3.25 5.38
CA VAL A 161 -21.06 -4.17 5.48
C VAL A 161 -19.73 -3.40 5.55
N THR A 162 -19.61 -2.30 4.82
CA THR A 162 -18.41 -1.46 4.77
C THR A 162 -18.13 -0.84 6.12
N GLU A 163 -19.10 -0.16 6.73
CA GLU A 163 -19.02 0.41 8.07
C GLU A 163 -18.66 -0.66 9.12
N ARG A 164 -19.48 -1.74 9.20
CA ARG A 164 -19.44 -2.72 10.29
C ARG A 164 -18.26 -3.69 10.24
N PHE A 165 -17.68 -3.94 9.07
CA PHE A 165 -16.60 -4.92 8.91
C PHE A 165 -15.34 -4.33 8.29
N PHE A 166 -15.42 -3.59 7.18
CA PHE A 166 -14.22 -3.07 6.50
C PHE A 166 -13.61 -1.90 7.29
N ILE A 167 -14.37 -0.82 7.48
CA ILE A 167 -13.91 0.38 8.18
C ILE A 167 -13.63 0.03 9.65
N ALA A 168 -14.49 -0.74 10.31
CA ALA A 168 -14.25 -1.23 11.67
C ALA A 168 -12.93 -2.00 11.84
N ALA A 169 -12.52 -2.83 10.87
CA ALA A 169 -11.26 -3.57 10.93
C ALA A 169 -10.03 -2.75 10.51
N LEU A 170 -10.20 -1.80 9.58
CA LEU A 170 -9.11 -0.94 9.08
C LEU A 170 -8.81 0.24 10.03
N ARG A 171 -9.82 0.78 10.73
CA ARG A 171 -9.70 1.85 11.73
C ARG A 171 -8.52 1.66 12.72
N PRO A 172 -8.38 0.54 13.47
CA PRO A 172 -7.26 0.37 14.39
C PRO A 172 -5.89 0.31 13.68
N ILE A 173 -5.84 -0.06 12.40
CA ILE A 173 -4.61 -0.02 11.59
C ILE A 173 -4.27 1.44 11.25
N ALA A 174 -5.25 2.23 10.79
CA ALA A 174 -5.10 3.66 10.56
C ALA A 174 -4.66 4.42 11.84
N GLU A 175 -5.37 4.23 12.95
CA GLU A 175 -5.12 4.91 14.23
C GLU A 175 -3.79 4.53 14.90
N LYS A 176 -3.42 3.25 14.89
CA LYS A 176 -2.36 2.72 15.78
C LYS A 176 -1.12 2.25 15.02
N TRP A 177 -1.30 1.58 13.88
CA TRP A 177 -0.20 1.05 13.07
C TRP A 177 0.41 2.13 12.17
N PHE A 178 -0.44 2.91 11.49
CA PHE A 178 -0.05 4.02 10.62
C PHE A 178 -0.16 5.42 11.27
N ARG A 179 -0.89 5.52 12.40
CA ARG A 179 -1.08 6.77 13.17
C ARG A 179 -1.50 7.94 12.28
N VAL A 180 -2.43 7.72 11.35
CA VAL A 180 -2.84 8.70 10.34
C VAL A 180 -3.31 9.99 11.00
N GLU A 181 -2.68 11.11 10.65
CA GLU A 181 -3.24 12.46 10.86
C GLU A 181 -3.92 12.94 9.57
N VAL A 182 -5.08 13.59 9.71
CA VAL A 182 -5.87 14.13 8.60
C VAL A 182 -6.01 15.64 8.77
N ARG A 183 -5.91 16.40 7.68
CA ARG A 183 -5.96 17.86 7.63
C ARG A 183 -6.69 18.34 6.38
N GLY A 184 -7.26 19.55 6.43
CA GLY A 184 -7.93 20.16 5.28
C GLY A 184 -9.22 19.43 4.86
N VAL A 185 -9.77 18.57 5.72
CA VAL A 185 -10.96 17.75 5.41
C VAL A 185 -12.21 18.60 5.19
N GLU A 186 -12.21 19.81 5.74
CA GLU A 186 -13.13 20.92 5.45
C GLU A 186 -13.19 21.31 3.96
N ASN A 187 -12.20 20.94 3.14
CA ASN A 187 -12.21 21.09 1.68
C ASN A 187 -13.04 20.02 0.96
N ILE A 188 -13.47 18.95 1.64
CA ILE A 188 -14.39 17.95 1.08
C ILE A 188 -15.82 18.50 1.20
N PRO A 189 -16.59 18.65 0.10
CA PRO A 189 -17.98 19.09 0.17
C PRO A 189 -18.83 18.17 1.06
N THR A 190 -19.71 18.75 1.88
CA THR A 190 -20.66 17.98 2.72
C THR A 190 -21.78 17.34 1.87
N GLU A 191 -22.13 17.97 0.76
CA GLU A 191 -23.16 17.54 -0.20
C GLU A 191 -22.60 17.60 -1.63
N GLY A 192 -23.28 16.94 -2.58
CA GLY A 192 -22.85 16.91 -3.99
C GLY A 192 -21.63 16.03 -4.26
N GLY A 193 -21.34 15.82 -5.55
CA GLY A 193 -20.21 15.00 -5.98
C GLY A 193 -18.87 15.74 -5.87
N ALA A 194 -17.78 15.01 -5.63
CA ALA A 194 -16.42 15.56 -5.69
C ALA A 194 -15.41 14.48 -6.06
N LEU A 195 -14.32 14.89 -6.71
CA LEU A 195 -13.26 13.98 -7.17
C LEU A 195 -11.99 14.17 -6.35
N VAL A 196 -11.72 13.25 -5.40
CA VAL A 196 -10.49 13.23 -4.61
C VAL A 196 -9.35 12.65 -5.46
N VAL A 197 -8.29 13.43 -5.68
CA VAL A 197 -7.15 13.06 -6.52
C VAL A 197 -5.88 12.96 -5.68
N SER A 198 -5.24 11.78 -5.65
CA SER A 198 -4.12 11.50 -4.74
C SER A 198 -2.85 11.02 -5.45
N ASN A 199 -1.69 11.27 -4.84
CA ASN A 199 -0.46 10.50 -5.13
C ASN A 199 -0.66 9.03 -4.75
N HIS A 200 0.00 8.12 -5.47
CA HIS A 200 -0.12 6.67 -5.28
C HIS A 200 1.21 6.04 -4.86
N SER A 201 1.12 5.04 -3.98
CA SER A 201 2.22 4.72 -3.08
C SER A 201 2.25 3.27 -2.61
N GLY A 202 3.37 2.87 -2.02
CA GLY A 202 3.38 1.81 -1.02
C GLY A 202 3.24 0.37 -1.51
N THR A 203 3.70 0.01 -2.72
CA THR A 203 3.79 -1.39 -3.27
C THR A 203 2.46 -2.17 -3.43
N VAL A 204 1.44 -1.85 -2.65
CA VAL A 204 0.07 -2.37 -2.57
C VAL A 204 -0.82 -1.16 -2.25
N PRO A 205 -2.04 -1.03 -2.80
CA PRO A 205 -2.91 0.16 -2.61
C PRO A 205 -3.54 0.25 -1.21
N VAL A 206 -2.71 0.26 -0.16
CA VAL A 206 -3.09 0.47 1.24
C VAL A 206 -3.45 1.94 1.47
N ASP A 207 -2.85 2.85 0.68
CA ASP A 207 -3.19 4.27 0.67
C ASP A 207 -4.68 4.50 0.44
N GLY A 208 -5.25 3.95 -0.63
CA GLY A 208 -6.68 4.06 -0.92
C GLY A 208 -7.58 3.52 0.20
N LEU A 209 -7.20 2.43 0.85
CA LEU A 209 -7.94 1.88 2.00
C LEU A 209 -7.89 2.79 3.22
N MET A 210 -6.75 3.42 3.51
CA MET A 210 -6.63 4.38 4.60
C MET A 210 -7.34 5.70 4.28
N THR A 211 -7.37 6.13 3.01
CA THR A 211 -8.16 7.30 2.60
C THR A 211 -9.65 7.05 2.74
N MET A 212 -10.17 5.86 2.38
CA MET A 212 -11.58 5.49 2.61
C MET A 212 -11.99 5.65 4.08
N VAL A 213 -11.18 5.08 5.00
CA VAL A 213 -11.40 5.21 6.46
C VAL A 213 -11.33 6.68 6.89
N SER A 214 -10.30 7.40 6.45
CA SER A 214 -10.06 8.80 6.85
C SER A 214 -11.16 9.75 6.40
N VAL A 215 -11.69 9.58 5.18
CA VAL A 215 -12.81 10.37 4.65
C VAL A 215 -14.10 10.06 5.42
N HIS A 216 -14.42 8.76 5.59
CA HIS A 216 -15.61 8.36 6.34
C HIS A 216 -15.57 8.87 7.79
N ASP A 217 -14.45 8.76 8.47
CA ASP A 217 -14.34 9.07 9.90
C ASP A 217 -14.40 10.57 10.20
N ALA A 218 -14.04 11.40 9.23
CA ALA A 218 -14.03 12.86 9.37
C ALA A 218 -15.23 13.56 8.69
N THR A 219 -15.96 12.89 7.78
CA THR A 219 -17.10 13.49 7.04
C THR A 219 -18.40 12.69 7.09
N GLY A 220 -18.37 11.42 7.50
CA GLY A 220 -19.48 10.47 7.36
C GLY A 220 -19.75 10.00 5.91
N ARG A 221 -19.01 10.51 4.92
CA ARG A 221 -19.19 10.18 3.49
C ARG A 221 -18.30 9.00 3.08
N HIS A 222 -18.78 8.18 2.15
CA HIS A 222 -18.04 7.04 1.62
C HIS A 222 -17.23 7.43 0.37
N LEU A 223 -15.94 7.05 0.33
CA LEU A 223 -15.07 7.31 -0.83
C LEU A 223 -15.10 6.12 -1.81
N ARG A 224 -15.52 6.39 -3.04
CA ARG A 224 -15.69 5.43 -4.14
C ARG A 224 -14.42 5.36 -4.98
N ALA A 225 -13.50 4.47 -4.63
CA ALA A 225 -12.20 4.38 -5.31
C ALA A 225 -12.29 3.78 -6.73
N LEU A 226 -11.65 4.42 -7.71
CA LEU A 226 -11.49 3.90 -9.07
C LEU A 226 -10.30 2.91 -9.11
N GLY A 227 -10.61 1.61 -9.08
CA GLY A 227 -9.64 0.52 -9.09
C GLY A 227 -9.25 0.07 -10.50
N ALA A 228 -8.00 -0.35 -10.67
CA ALA A 228 -7.50 -0.93 -11.92
C ALA A 228 -8.05 -2.36 -12.14
N ASP A 229 -8.20 -2.77 -13.40
CA ASP A 229 -8.82 -4.03 -13.85
C ASP A 229 -8.36 -5.27 -13.08
N LEU A 230 -7.07 -5.35 -12.73
CA LEU A 230 -6.47 -6.46 -11.99
C LEU A 230 -7.15 -6.73 -10.63
N VAL A 231 -7.62 -5.68 -9.95
CA VAL A 231 -8.38 -5.79 -8.68
C VAL A 231 -9.69 -6.56 -8.90
N PHE A 232 -10.33 -6.33 -10.05
CA PHE A 232 -11.61 -6.96 -10.40
C PHE A 232 -11.47 -8.33 -11.09
N GLN A 233 -10.28 -8.65 -11.59
CA GLN A 233 -9.94 -10.00 -12.11
C GLN A 233 -9.61 -11.01 -11.00
N MET A 234 -9.15 -10.55 -9.83
CA MET A 234 -8.83 -11.44 -8.70
C MET A 234 -10.11 -11.95 -7.99
N PRO A 235 -10.29 -13.27 -7.80
CA PRO A 235 -11.43 -13.81 -7.06
C PRO A 235 -11.38 -13.41 -5.58
N PHE A 236 -12.55 -13.28 -4.96
CA PHE A 236 -12.80 -12.70 -3.62
C PHE A 236 -12.42 -11.23 -3.49
N VAL A 237 -11.21 -10.82 -3.91
CA VAL A 237 -10.76 -9.41 -3.90
C VAL A 237 -11.73 -8.53 -4.68
N SER A 238 -12.17 -8.95 -5.87
CA SER A 238 -13.14 -8.22 -6.68
C SER A 238 -14.49 -8.01 -5.98
N THR A 239 -14.98 -9.03 -5.27
CA THR A 239 -16.23 -8.96 -4.49
C THR A 239 -16.10 -8.04 -3.28
N MET A 240 -14.97 -8.13 -2.57
CA MET A 240 -14.68 -7.30 -1.39
C MET A 240 -14.45 -5.83 -1.78
N ALA A 241 -13.75 -5.58 -2.90
CA ALA A 241 -13.53 -4.25 -3.46
C ALA A 241 -14.85 -3.57 -3.82
N ARG A 242 -15.74 -4.24 -4.57
CA ARG A 242 -17.07 -3.71 -4.90
C ARG A 242 -17.90 -3.40 -3.66
N LYS A 243 -17.99 -4.35 -2.72
CA LYS A 243 -18.71 -4.16 -1.45
C LYS A 243 -18.20 -2.97 -0.65
N GLY A 244 -16.88 -2.77 -0.60
CA GLY A 244 -16.21 -1.62 0.02
C GLY A 244 -16.23 -0.32 -0.80
N GLY A 245 -16.97 -0.27 -1.92
CA GLY A 245 -17.21 0.95 -2.69
C GLY A 245 -16.29 1.20 -3.87
N ALA A 246 -15.32 0.30 -4.13
CA ALA A 246 -14.40 0.45 -5.25
C ALA A 246 -15.02 -0.03 -6.58
N THR A 247 -14.92 0.82 -7.59
CA THR A 247 -15.51 0.65 -8.93
C THR A 247 -14.40 0.55 -9.98
N LEU A 248 -14.70 0.06 -11.19
CA LEU A 248 -13.73 0.00 -12.28
C LEU A 248 -13.31 1.42 -12.71
N ALA A 249 -12.04 1.61 -13.06
CA ALA A 249 -11.50 2.88 -13.54
C ALA A 249 -11.87 3.19 -15.02
N CYS A 250 -13.17 3.23 -15.33
CA CYS A 250 -13.72 3.78 -16.58
C CYS A 250 -14.40 5.14 -16.33
N ASN A 251 -14.42 6.00 -17.35
CA ASN A 251 -14.95 7.36 -17.20
C ASN A 251 -16.48 7.36 -17.09
N GLU A 252 -17.19 6.43 -17.73
CA GLU A 252 -18.66 6.38 -17.73
C GLU A 252 -19.23 6.06 -16.34
N ASP A 253 -18.59 5.15 -15.60
CA ASP A 253 -18.96 4.85 -14.21
C ASP A 253 -18.54 5.99 -13.27
N ALA A 254 -17.35 6.58 -13.47
CA ALA A 254 -16.88 7.72 -12.69
C ALA A 254 -17.80 8.95 -12.85
N GLU A 255 -18.11 9.34 -14.08
CA GLU A 255 -19.06 10.41 -14.38
C GLU A 255 -20.47 10.10 -13.83
N ARG A 256 -20.91 8.83 -13.83
CA ARG A 256 -22.21 8.44 -13.24
C ARG A 256 -22.23 8.63 -11.72
N MET A 257 -21.20 8.15 -11.00
CA MET A 257 -21.08 8.34 -9.56
C MET A 257 -21.01 9.82 -9.17
N LEU A 258 -20.21 10.61 -9.90
CA LEU A 258 -20.08 12.05 -9.65
C LEU A 258 -21.41 12.80 -9.85
N ARG A 259 -22.17 12.49 -10.91
CA ARG A 259 -23.53 13.05 -11.13
C ARG A 259 -24.57 12.56 -10.11
N GLN A 260 -24.37 11.39 -9.51
CA GLN A 260 -25.21 10.86 -8.42
C GLN A 260 -24.89 11.51 -7.06
N GLY A 261 -23.82 12.31 -6.96
CA GLY A 261 -23.43 12.98 -5.73
C GLY A 261 -22.45 12.20 -4.84
N GLU A 262 -21.76 11.19 -5.38
CA GLU A 262 -20.76 10.40 -4.64
C GLU A 262 -19.40 11.14 -4.52
N LEU A 263 -18.62 10.81 -3.49
CA LEU A 263 -17.18 11.14 -3.46
C LEU A 263 -16.42 10.07 -4.24
N VAL A 264 -15.78 10.41 -5.35
CA VAL A 264 -14.97 9.47 -6.14
C VAL A 264 -13.49 9.68 -5.83
N GLY A 265 -12.74 8.59 -5.60
CA GLY A 265 -11.31 8.63 -5.32
C GLY A 265 -10.48 8.09 -6.48
N VAL A 266 -9.45 8.81 -6.91
CA VAL A 266 -8.59 8.41 -8.03
C VAL A 266 -7.10 8.68 -7.77
N TRP A 267 -6.27 7.81 -8.34
CA TRP A 267 -4.81 7.79 -8.18
C TRP A 267 -4.12 7.86 -9.56
N PRO A 268 -3.94 9.05 -10.16
CA PRO A 268 -3.60 9.17 -11.59
C PRO A 268 -2.20 8.70 -12.00
N GLU A 269 -1.31 8.41 -11.05
CA GLU A 269 -0.04 7.71 -11.29
C GLU A 269 -0.25 6.22 -11.67
N GLY A 270 -1.35 5.61 -11.21
CA GLY A 270 -1.62 4.18 -11.33
C GLY A 270 -0.47 3.31 -10.83
N PHE A 271 -0.24 2.17 -11.48
CA PHE A 271 0.86 1.24 -11.15
C PHE A 271 2.27 1.86 -11.17
N LYS A 272 2.48 3.03 -11.80
CA LYS A 272 3.78 3.73 -11.76
C LYS A 272 4.06 4.33 -10.38
N GLY A 273 3.04 4.86 -9.71
CA GLY A 273 3.16 5.42 -8.37
C GLY A 273 3.40 4.33 -7.33
N ILE A 274 2.59 3.25 -7.38
CA ILE A 274 2.71 2.11 -6.46
C ILE A 274 4.07 1.39 -6.60
N GLY A 275 4.57 1.25 -7.83
CA GLY A 275 5.77 0.46 -8.17
C GLY A 275 7.09 1.24 -8.29
N LYS A 276 7.16 2.49 -7.80
CA LYS A 276 8.39 3.31 -7.86
C LYS A 276 9.43 2.90 -6.80
N PRO A 277 10.74 2.93 -7.10
CA PRO A 277 11.78 2.61 -6.12
C PRO A 277 11.77 3.55 -4.92
N TYR A 278 12.24 3.07 -3.76
CA TYR A 278 12.30 3.86 -2.51
C TYR A 278 13.21 5.11 -2.60
N SER A 279 14.12 5.17 -3.58
CA SER A 279 14.94 6.35 -3.92
C SER A 279 14.18 7.44 -4.70
N GLU A 280 13.04 7.09 -5.32
CA GLU A 280 12.13 8.00 -6.02
C GLU A 280 10.93 8.43 -5.15
N ARG A 281 10.92 8.04 -3.87
CA ARG A 281 9.78 8.29 -2.99
C ARG A 281 9.42 9.78 -2.86
N TYR A 282 8.13 10.07 -2.76
CA TYR A 282 7.49 11.38 -2.74
C TYR A 282 7.73 12.28 -3.96
N LYS A 283 8.25 11.70 -5.05
CA LYS A 283 8.20 12.30 -6.38
C LYS A 283 6.97 11.74 -7.08
N LEU A 284 6.10 12.62 -7.57
CA LEU A 284 4.95 12.21 -8.38
C LEU A 284 5.43 11.77 -9.76
N GLN A 285 5.03 10.57 -10.15
CA GLN A 285 5.14 10.13 -11.53
C GLN A 285 4.16 10.93 -12.40
N ARG A 286 4.45 11.06 -13.70
CA ARG A 286 3.55 11.76 -14.62
C ARG A 286 2.18 11.07 -14.63
N PHE A 287 1.14 11.85 -14.31
CA PHE A 287 -0.26 11.45 -14.37
C PHE A 287 -0.68 10.97 -15.76
N GLY A 288 -1.85 10.31 -15.84
CA GLY A 288 -2.45 9.83 -17.09
C GLY A 288 -2.83 10.93 -18.08
N ARG A 289 -3.63 10.59 -19.10
CA ARG A 289 -4.08 11.52 -20.16
C ARG A 289 -5.19 12.49 -19.71
N GLY A 290 -5.15 12.97 -18.47
CA GLY A 290 -6.15 13.89 -17.92
C GLY A 290 -7.60 13.39 -17.84
N GLY A 291 -7.88 12.09 -18.10
CA GLY A 291 -9.27 11.58 -18.13
C GLY A 291 -10.07 11.81 -16.84
N PHE A 292 -9.40 11.88 -15.68
CA PHE A 292 -10.04 12.25 -14.41
C PHE A 292 -10.48 13.72 -14.38
N VAL A 293 -9.70 14.63 -14.99
CA VAL A 293 -10.07 16.04 -15.20
C VAL A 293 -11.22 16.15 -16.20
N SER A 294 -11.20 15.42 -17.32
CA SER A 294 -12.33 15.38 -18.26
C SER A 294 -13.62 14.89 -17.59
N ALA A 295 -13.55 13.90 -16.70
CA ALA A 295 -14.70 13.43 -15.93
C ALA A 295 -15.23 14.49 -14.95
N ALA A 296 -14.33 15.22 -14.27
CA ALA A 296 -14.72 16.32 -13.38
C ALA A 296 -15.38 17.49 -14.15
N LEU A 297 -14.73 17.96 -15.24
CA LEU A 297 -15.26 19.01 -16.12
C LEU A 297 -16.64 18.63 -16.71
N ARG A 298 -16.85 17.38 -17.12
CA ARG A 298 -18.16 16.88 -17.62
C ARG A 298 -19.24 16.75 -16.56
N THR A 299 -18.92 16.96 -15.29
CA THR A 299 -19.86 16.79 -14.17
C THR A 299 -19.95 18.03 -13.27
N GLY A 300 -19.14 19.07 -13.50
CA GLY A 300 -19.11 20.30 -12.71
C GLY A 300 -18.68 20.08 -11.26
N VAL A 301 -18.02 18.96 -10.96
CA VAL A 301 -17.63 18.60 -9.58
C VAL A 301 -16.23 19.09 -9.25
N PRO A 302 -16.00 19.64 -8.04
CA PRO A 302 -14.68 20.08 -7.64
C PRO A 302 -13.70 18.90 -7.55
N ILE A 303 -12.47 19.15 -7.99
CA ILE A 303 -11.34 18.26 -7.79
C ILE A 303 -10.69 18.61 -6.45
N VAL A 304 -10.68 17.70 -5.48
CA VAL A 304 -10.01 17.90 -4.19
C VAL A 304 -8.63 17.22 -4.24
N PRO A 305 -7.51 17.97 -4.26
CA PRO A 305 -6.18 17.38 -4.20
C PRO A 305 -5.96 16.70 -2.84
N LEU A 306 -5.30 15.54 -2.81
CA LEU A 306 -4.92 14.85 -1.57
C LEU A 306 -3.43 14.48 -1.62
N SER A 307 -2.69 14.92 -0.61
CA SER A 307 -1.29 14.53 -0.40
C SER A 307 -1.16 13.54 0.74
N VAL A 308 -0.63 12.35 0.45
CA VAL A 308 -0.39 11.28 1.43
C VAL A 308 1.12 11.08 1.64
N VAL A 309 1.61 11.47 2.82
CA VAL A 309 2.95 11.13 3.34
C VAL A 309 2.82 9.94 4.31
N GLY A 310 3.82 9.05 4.34
CA GLY A 310 3.88 7.88 5.23
C GLY A 310 3.65 6.54 4.53
N ALA A 311 2.81 6.53 3.49
CA ALA A 311 2.45 5.32 2.77
C ALA A 311 3.61 4.73 1.94
N GLU A 312 4.59 5.54 1.55
CA GLU A 312 5.74 5.08 0.74
C GLU A 312 6.84 4.38 1.55
N GLU A 313 6.81 4.43 2.90
CA GLU A 313 7.73 3.67 3.75
C GLU A 313 7.23 2.27 4.16
N ILE A 314 5.96 1.94 3.91
CA ILE A 314 5.36 0.69 4.43
C ILE A 314 5.95 -0.57 3.75
N TYR A 315 6.42 -0.43 2.51
CA TYR A 315 7.30 -1.41 1.85
C TYR A 315 8.38 -0.66 1.06
N PRO A 316 9.61 -0.55 1.59
CA PRO A 316 10.71 0.08 0.87
C PRO A 316 11.09 -0.76 -0.35
N LEU A 317 10.66 -0.34 -1.54
CA LEU A 317 10.89 -1.06 -2.78
C LEU A 317 12.35 -0.87 -3.27
N VAL A 318 13.15 -1.94 -3.18
CA VAL A 318 14.57 -1.96 -3.57
C VAL A 318 14.76 -2.46 -5.01
N GLY A 319 13.84 -3.29 -5.50
CA GLY A 319 13.85 -3.82 -6.86
C GLY A 319 12.57 -4.59 -7.20
N ASN A 320 12.53 -5.21 -8.38
CA ASN A 320 11.46 -6.13 -8.74
C ASN A 320 12.00 -7.38 -9.48
N ILE A 321 11.16 -8.39 -9.66
CA ILE A 321 11.49 -9.64 -10.38
C ILE A 321 10.68 -9.71 -11.70
N PRO A 322 11.20 -9.19 -12.85
CA PRO A 322 10.41 -9.05 -14.08
C PRO A 322 9.97 -10.39 -14.69
N ALA A 323 10.79 -11.43 -14.55
CA ALA A 323 10.50 -12.75 -15.11
C ALA A 323 9.32 -13.43 -14.39
N LEU A 324 9.31 -13.38 -13.06
CA LEU A 324 8.25 -13.96 -12.25
C LEU A 324 6.96 -13.11 -12.32
N ALA A 325 7.07 -11.79 -12.42
CA ALA A 325 5.92 -10.90 -12.63
C ALA A 325 5.16 -11.26 -13.92
N ARG A 326 5.89 -11.44 -15.04
CA ARG A 326 5.31 -11.89 -16.32
C ARG A 326 4.72 -13.30 -16.24
N LEU A 327 5.32 -14.20 -15.48
CA LEU A 327 4.82 -15.58 -15.30
C LEU A 327 3.50 -15.62 -14.53
N LEU A 328 3.31 -14.72 -13.54
CA LEU A 328 2.10 -14.63 -12.72
C LEU A 328 1.07 -13.62 -13.25
N GLY A 329 1.33 -12.92 -14.36
CA GLY A 329 0.42 -11.93 -14.93
C GLY A 329 0.28 -10.63 -14.12
N VAL A 330 1.20 -10.35 -13.19
CA VAL A 330 1.17 -9.17 -12.30
C VAL A 330 2.11 -8.07 -12.80
N PRO A 331 1.83 -6.77 -12.52
CA PRO A 331 2.61 -5.65 -13.06
C PRO A 331 4.07 -5.65 -12.59
N TYR A 332 4.32 -6.08 -11.35
CA TYR A 332 5.64 -6.30 -10.77
C TYR A 332 5.52 -7.31 -9.62
N ILE A 333 6.66 -7.84 -9.16
CA ILE A 333 6.78 -8.55 -7.89
C ILE A 333 7.87 -7.82 -7.11
N PRO A 334 7.58 -7.29 -5.91
CA PRO A 334 8.51 -6.44 -5.19
C PRO A 334 9.70 -7.21 -4.62
N ILE A 335 10.80 -6.51 -4.41
CA ILE A 335 11.88 -6.90 -3.51
C ILE A 335 12.00 -5.79 -2.47
N THR A 336 11.87 -6.15 -1.20
CA THR A 336 11.94 -5.25 -0.03
C THR A 336 12.97 -5.79 0.96
N PRO A 337 13.36 -5.04 2.01
CA PRO A 337 14.23 -5.58 3.05
C PRO A 337 13.68 -6.83 3.77
N LEU A 338 12.37 -7.08 3.71
CA LEU A 338 11.71 -8.22 4.38
C LEU A 338 11.20 -9.29 3.41
N PHE A 339 10.94 -8.96 2.14
CA PHE A 339 10.43 -9.89 1.13
C PHE A 339 11.42 -10.02 -0.05
N PRO A 340 11.83 -11.24 -0.44
CA PRO A 340 11.24 -12.54 -0.07
C PRO A 340 11.77 -13.19 1.21
N LEU A 341 12.71 -12.57 1.94
CA LEU A 341 13.47 -13.20 3.04
C LEU A 341 12.59 -13.82 4.15
N LEU A 342 11.52 -13.15 4.56
CA LEU A 342 10.58 -13.62 5.58
C LEU A 342 9.33 -14.30 4.99
N GLY A 343 9.36 -14.65 3.70
CA GLY A 343 8.21 -15.22 2.99
C GLY A 343 6.97 -14.32 3.10
N PRO A 344 5.77 -14.88 3.35
CA PRO A 344 4.53 -14.10 3.51
C PRO A 344 4.59 -13.04 4.63
N LEU A 345 5.41 -13.21 5.67
CA LEU A 345 5.56 -12.19 6.73
C LEU A 345 6.28 -10.93 6.22
N GLY A 346 7.06 -11.03 5.15
CA GLY A 346 7.63 -9.89 4.45
C GLY A 346 6.62 -9.05 3.66
N LEU A 347 5.37 -9.52 3.56
CA LEU A 347 4.22 -8.82 2.98
C LEU A 347 3.32 -8.18 4.06
N VAL A 348 3.77 -8.09 5.32
CA VAL A 348 3.14 -7.26 6.34
C VAL A 348 3.69 -5.83 6.21
N PRO A 349 2.84 -4.79 6.15
CA PRO A 349 3.31 -3.40 5.96
C PRO A 349 4.06 -2.91 7.21
N LEU A 350 5.20 -2.26 7.02
CA LEU A 350 5.93 -1.62 8.11
C LEU A 350 5.08 -0.50 8.74
N PRO A 351 5.14 -0.31 10.08
CA PRO A 351 4.48 0.82 10.72
C PRO A 351 5.26 2.10 10.44
N SER A 352 4.60 3.10 9.85
CA SER A 352 5.11 4.45 9.63
C SER A 352 4.09 5.47 10.14
N LYS A 353 4.48 6.72 10.40
CA LYS A 353 3.57 7.83 10.73
C LYS A 353 3.06 8.45 9.44
N TRP A 354 1.75 8.45 9.23
CA TRP A 354 1.12 9.03 8.04
C TRP A 354 0.57 10.43 8.29
N LEU A 355 0.66 11.28 7.28
CA LEU A 355 0.01 12.59 7.19
C LEU A 355 -0.81 12.64 5.89
N MET A 356 -2.09 12.96 6.00
CA MET A 356 -3.00 13.20 4.88
C MET A 356 -3.48 14.65 4.91
N GLU A 357 -3.26 15.39 3.82
CA GLU A 357 -3.70 16.79 3.70
C GLU A 357 -4.52 16.94 2.42
N PHE A 358 -5.81 17.24 2.60
CA PHE A 358 -6.75 17.58 1.52
C PHE A 358 -6.59 19.07 1.19
N GLY A 359 -6.13 19.37 -0.02
CA GLY A 359 -5.87 20.73 -0.50
C GLY A 359 -7.14 21.49 -0.89
N GLU A 360 -6.95 22.77 -1.20
CA GLU A 360 -8.01 23.65 -1.72
C GLU A 360 -8.64 23.05 -3.01
N PRO A 361 -9.98 23.00 -3.14
CA PRO A 361 -10.61 22.35 -4.28
C PRO A 361 -10.46 23.16 -5.57
N VAL A 362 -9.96 22.52 -6.63
CA VAL A 362 -9.98 23.09 -7.97
C VAL A 362 -11.40 22.98 -8.52
N ARG A 363 -12.09 24.12 -8.63
CA ARG A 363 -13.42 24.20 -9.24
C ARG A 363 -13.39 23.80 -10.71
N THR A 364 -14.46 23.17 -11.17
CA THR A 364 -14.63 22.77 -12.58
C THR A 364 -15.94 23.26 -13.19
N ASP A 365 -16.80 23.87 -12.36
CA ASP A 365 -18.10 24.44 -12.69
C ASP A 365 -18.03 25.92 -13.18
N GLU A 366 -16.82 26.48 -13.28
CA GLU A 366 -16.56 27.80 -13.87
C GLU A 366 -16.15 27.74 -15.36
N TYR A 367 -16.05 26.54 -15.95
CA TYR A 367 -15.65 26.33 -17.35
C TYR A 367 -16.86 26.09 -18.28
N ASP A 368 -16.70 26.46 -19.56
CA ASP A 368 -17.75 26.33 -20.59
C ASP A 368 -18.13 24.87 -20.94
N ASP A 369 -19.37 24.68 -21.40
CA ASP A 369 -19.86 23.43 -21.99
C ASP A 369 -18.96 22.97 -23.16
N GLY A 370 -18.15 21.93 -22.92
CA GLY A 370 -17.18 21.39 -23.87
C GLY A 370 -15.71 21.48 -23.42
N ALA A 371 -15.42 22.19 -22.33
CA ALA A 371 -14.07 22.33 -21.74
C ALA A 371 -13.32 21.00 -21.54
N ALA A 372 -14.04 19.91 -21.26
CA ALA A 372 -13.49 18.57 -21.07
C ALA A 372 -12.90 17.90 -22.33
N ASP A 373 -13.22 18.44 -23.51
CA ASP A 373 -12.77 17.94 -24.81
C ASP A 373 -11.63 18.81 -25.41
N ASP A 374 -11.23 19.91 -24.75
CA ASP A 374 -9.99 20.65 -25.06
C ASP A 374 -8.76 19.94 -24.43
N PRO A 375 -7.84 19.38 -25.24
CA PRO A 375 -6.67 18.70 -24.72
C PRO A 375 -5.66 19.61 -24.00
N MET A 376 -5.67 20.93 -24.25
CA MET A 376 -4.79 21.88 -23.57
C MET A 376 -5.31 22.18 -22.18
N LEU A 377 -6.56 22.64 -22.04
CA LEU A 377 -7.18 22.89 -20.74
C LEU A 377 -7.16 21.65 -19.83
N VAL A 378 -7.48 20.47 -20.38
CA VAL A 378 -7.40 19.19 -19.64
C VAL A 378 -5.96 18.88 -19.20
N PHE A 379 -4.94 19.24 -19.99
CA PHE A 379 -3.53 19.08 -19.60
C PHE A 379 -3.12 20.09 -18.51
N ASP A 380 -3.47 21.36 -18.66
CA ASP A 380 -3.08 22.43 -17.74
C ASP A 380 -3.69 22.22 -16.35
N VAL A 381 -4.98 21.87 -16.27
CA VAL A 381 -5.65 21.49 -14.99
C VAL A 381 -5.08 20.18 -14.43
N THR A 382 -4.69 19.21 -15.28
CA THR A 382 -3.99 18.00 -14.82
C THR A 382 -2.64 18.34 -14.17
N ASP A 383 -1.90 19.29 -14.72
CA ASP A 383 -0.59 19.69 -14.20
C ASP A 383 -0.70 20.58 -12.95
N GLN A 384 -1.71 21.46 -12.88
CA GLN A 384 -2.07 22.22 -11.67
C GLN A 384 -2.35 21.30 -10.47
N VAL A 385 -3.20 20.28 -10.66
CA VAL A 385 -3.50 19.30 -9.60
C VAL A 385 -2.26 18.48 -9.23
N ARG A 386 -1.44 18.09 -10.23
CA ARG A 386 -0.16 17.37 -10.00
C ARG A 386 0.83 18.23 -9.20
N GLU A 387 0.96 19.51 -9.53
CA GLU A 387 1.87 20.43 -8.85
C GLU A 387 1.40 20.72 -7.43
N SER A 388 0.11 21.01 -7.22
CA SER A 388 -0.48 21.19 -5.89
C SER A 388 -0.14 20.03 -4.95
N ILE A 389 -0.40 18.78 -5.36
CA ILE A 389 -0.08 17.58 -4.57
C ILE A 389 1.44 17.48 -4.33
N GLN A 390 2.26 17.76 -5.34
CA GLN A 390 3.71 17.69 -5.20
C GLN A 390 4.29 18.74 -4.24
N GLN A 391 3.78 19.97 -4.26
CA GLN A 391 4.17 21.05 -3.35
C GLN A 391 3.74 20.73 -1.90
N THR A 392 2.50 20.27 -1.70
CA THR A 392 2.00 19.88 -0.37
C THR A 392 2.74 18.67 0.20
N LEU A 393 3.11 17.66 -0.61
CA LEU A 393 4.01 16.59 -0.15
C LEU A 393 5.35 17.12 0.37
N TYR A 394 5.98 18.08 -0.31
CA TYR A 394 7.23 18.69 0.18
C TYR A 394 7.02 19.48 1.48
N SER A 395 5.92 20.23 1.60
CA SER A 395 5.55 20.92 2.85
C SER A 395 5.38 19.94 4.02
N LEU A 396 4.59 18.88 3.83
CA LEU A 396 4.37 17.84 4.83
C LEU A 396 5.67 17.13 5.25
N LEU A 397 6.58 16.88 4.30
CA LEU A 397 7.89 16.28 4.58
C LEU A 397 8.80 17.19 5.40
N MET A 398 8.76 18.51 5.19
CA MET A 398 9.50 19.47 6.01
C MET A 398 8.93 19.61 7.43
N GLN A 399 7.63 19.36 7.62
CA GLN A 399 6.97 19.36 8.93
C GLN A 399 7.18 18.05 9.72
N ARG A 400 7.40 16.93 9.02
CA ARG A 400 7.46 15.57 9.60
C ARG A 400 8.81 15.28 10.26
N ARG A 401 8.81 15.11 11.59
CA ARG A 401 10.03 14.86 12.40
C ARG A 401 10.73 13.54 12.10
N SER A 402 9.97 12.45 11.93
CA SER A 402 10.53 11.13 11.64
C SER A 402 9.56 10.25 10.83
N VAL A 403 10.06 9.13 10.31
CA VAL A 403 9.24 8.11 9.64
C VAL A 403 8.24 7.44 10.59
N PHE A 404 8.50 7.41 11.90
CA PHE A 404 7.69 6.68 12.88
C PHE A 404 6.79 7.57 13.76
N GLY A 405 7.11 8.87 13.82
CA GLY A 405 6.55 9.89 14.73
C GLY A 405 7.60 10.94 15.08
#